data_AF-A0A1G9NHM8-F1
#
_entry.id   AF-A0A1G9NHM8-F1
#
_cell.length_a   1.000
_cell.length_b   1.000
_cell.length_c   1.000
_cell.angle_alpha   90.00
_cell.angle_beta   90.00
_cell.angle_gamma   90.00
#
_symmetry.space_group_name_H-M   'P 1'
#
loop_
_entity.id
_entity.type
_entity.pdbx_description
1 polymer ?
#
loop_
_entity_poly.entity_id
_entity_poly.type
_entity_poly.pdbx_seq_one_letter_code
_entity_poly.pdbx_strand_id
1 'polypeptide(L)' 'MGFRLAMTVAAALLTTIGLTAAAYNFTQGQTDQAIAFGWPAIAIAIAFAIVIPSQSRANSQIQDLLDSGLKNGS' A
#
# COMPACT_ATOMS: atom_id res chain seq x y z
N MET A 1 -0.22 17.13 -0.85
CA MET A 1 -0.26 15.82 -0.15
C MET A 1 -1.57 15.05 -0.37
N GLY A 2 -2.73 15.71 -0.52
CA GLY A 2 -4.03 15.04 -0.70
C GLY A 2 -4.13 14.11 -1.92
N PHE A 3 -3.52 14.46 -3.05
CA PHE A 3 -3.56 13.63 -4.27
C PHE A 3 -2.91 12.24 -4.09
N ARG A 4 -1.78 12.16 -3.39
CA ARG A 4 -1.11 10.88 -3.11
C ARG A 4 -1.93 10.02 -2.16
N LEU A 5 -2.50 10.62 -1.12
CA LEU A 5 -3.40 9.94 -0.19
C LEU A 5 -4.66 9.42 -0.90
N ALA A 6 -5.29 10.26 -1.73
CA ALA A 6 -6.46 9.87 -2.52
C ALA A 6 -6.15 8.71 -3.48
N MET A 7 -4.98 8.72 -4.12
CA MET A 7 -4.52 7.60 -4.95
C MET A 7 -4.28 6.31 -4.14
N THR A 8 -3.64 6.40 -2.97
CA THR A 8 -3.45 5.24 -2.09
C THR A 8 -4.79 4.65 -1.63
N VAL A 9 -5.75 5.51 -1.25
CA VAL A 9 -7.10 5.08 -0.84
C VAL A 9 -7.85 4.44 -2.01
N ALA A 10 -7.82 5.06 -3.19
CA ALA A 10 -8.45 4.50 -4.39
C ALA A 10 -7.89 3.12 -4.74
N ALA A 11 -6.57 2.94 -4.65
CA ALA A 11 -5.92 1.67 -4.91
C ALA A 11 -6.24 0.60 -3.88
N ALA A 12 -6.30 0.98 -2.60
CA ALA A 12 -6.71 0.08 -1.53
C ALA A 12 -8.14 -0.41 -1.78
N LEU A 13 -9.06 0.50 -2.10
CA LEU A 13 -10.45 0.15 -2.42
C LEU A 13 -10.56 -0.76 -3.64
N LEU A 14 -9.86 -0.45 -4.73
CA LEU A 14 -9.84 -1.28 -5.94
C LEU A 14 -9.29 -2.69 -5.67
N THR A 15 -8.22 -2.78 -4.88
CA THR A 15 -7.61 -4.05 -4.46
C THR A 15 -8.59 -4.87 -3.62
N THR A 16 -9.23 -4.25 -2.62
CA THR A 16 -10.19 -4.93 -1.74
C THR A 16 -11.37 -5.47 -2.54
N ILE A 17 -11.96 -4.67 -3.42
CA ILE A 17 -13.10 -5.09 -4.26
C ILE A 17 -12.71 -6.27 -5.16
N GLY A 18 -11.56 -6.19 -5.83
CA GLY A 18 -11.09 -7.27 -6.69
C GLY A 18 -10.79 -8.57 -5.93
N LEU A 19 -10.21 -8.49 -4.73
CA LEU A 19 -10.00 -9.65 -3.87
C LEU A 19 -11.31 -10.24 -3.35
N THR A 20 -12.27 -9.41 -2.97
CA THR A 20 -13.60 -9.87 -2.53
C THR A 20 -14.35 -10.56 -3.65
N ALA A 21 -14.32 -10.01 -4.88
CA ALA A 21 -14.91 -10.64 -6.05
C ALA A 21 -14.22 -11.98 -6.38
N ALA A 22 -12.89 -12.04 -6.29
CA ALA A 22 -12.16 -13.29 -6.47
C ALA A 22 -12.56 -14.34 -5.42
N ALA A 23 -12.61 -13.97 -4.13
CA ALA A 23 -13.02 -14.85 -3.04
C ALA A 23 -14.47 -15.35 -3.20
N TYR A 24 -15.39 -14.49 -3.64
CA TYR A 24 -16.78 -14.87 -3.90
C TYR A 24 -16.90 -15.85 -5.09
N ASN A 25 -16.12 -15.66 -6.14
CA ASN A 25 -16.11 -16.59 -7.26
C ASN A 25 -15.50 -17.95 -6.86
N PHE A 26 -14.54 -17.98 -5.94
CA PHE A 26 -14.03 -19.22 -5.34
C PHE A 26 -15.10 -19.98 -4.55
N THR A 27 -15.93 -19.30 -3.76
CA THR A 27 -17.01 -19.97 -3.01
C THR A 27 -18.12 -20.53 -3.91
N GLN A 28 -18.27 -19.99 -5.12
CA GLN A 28 -19.20 -20.50 -6.14
C GLN A 28 -18.59 -21.58 -7.04
N GLY A 29 -17.33 -21.99 -6.81
CA GLY A 29 -16.63 -22.95 -7.66
C GLY A 29 -16.22 -22.42 -9.04
N GLN A 30 -16.32 -21.10 -9.27
CA GLN A 30 -15.98 -20.43 -10.51
C GLN A 30 -14.52 -19.95 -10.50
N THR A 31 -13.59 -20.90 -10.48
CA THR A 31 -12.14 -20.63 -10.37
C THR A 31 -11.61 -19.77 -11.52
N ASP A 32 -12.12 -19.94 -12.74
CA ASP A 32 -11.70 -19.17 -13.92
C ASP A 32 -12.00 -17.67 -13.75
N GLN A 33 -13.19 -17.34 -13.27
CA GLN A 33 -13.57 -15.96 -12.96
C GLN A 33 -12.83 -15.42 -11.73
N ALA A 34 -12.59 -16.27 -10.72
CA ALA A 34 -11.85 -15.88 -9.53
C ALA A 34 -10.43 -15.41 -9.85
N ILE A 35 -9.75 -16.11 -10.78
CA ILE A 35 -8.41 -15.72 -11.24
C ILE A 35 -8.46 -14.46 -12.11
N ALA A 36 -9.48 -14.32 -12.95
CA ALA A 36 -9.67 -13.14 -13.79
C ALA A 36 -9.83 -11.84 -12.98
N PHE A 37 -10.48 -11.91 -11.81
CA PHE A 37 -10.59 -10.77 -10.88
C PHE A 37 -9.43 -10.67 -9.88
N GLY A 38 -8.81 -11.80 -9.52
CA GLY A 38 -7.73 -11.86 -8.53
C GLY A 38 -6.41 -11.28 -9.04
N TRP A 39 -6.01 -11.59 -10.27
CA TRP A 39 -4.71 -11.16 -10.81
C TRP A 39 -4.58 -9.63 -10.94
N PRO A 40 -5.58 -8.89 -11.47
CA PRO A 40 -5.53 -7.43 -11.50
C PRO A 40 -5.47 -6.78 -10.11
N ALA A 41 -6.17 -7.35 -9.12
CA ALA A 41 -6.16 -6.84 -7.75
C ALA A 41 -4.78 -6.96 -7.10
N ILE A 42 -4.12 -8.10 -7.27
CA ILE A 42 -2.75 -8.33 -6.77
C ILE A 42 -1.76 -7.40 -7.48
N ALA A 43 -1.90 -7.20 -8.80
CA ALA A 43 -1.02 -6.30 -9.56
C ALA A 43 -1.12 -4.85 -9.06
N ILE A 44 -2.33 -4.36 -8.75
CA ILE A 44 -2.54 -3.02 -8.17
C ILE A 44 -1.90 -2.92 -6.78
N ALA A 45 -2.09 -3.93 -5.93
CA ALA A 45 -1.49 -3.96 -4.59
C ALA A 45 0.04 -3.86 -4.64
N ILE A 46 0.68 -4.66 -5.51
CA ILE A 46 2.13 -4.67 -5.68
C ILE A 46 2.62 -3.35 -6.28
N ALA A 47 1.95 -2.84 -7.32
CA ALA A 47 2.31 -1.56 -7.94
C ALA A 47 2.28 -0.42 -6.91
N PHE A 48 1.27 -0.38 -6.05
CA PHE A 48 1.18 0.62 -5.00
C PHE A 48 2.20 0.41 -3.88
N ALA A 49 2.52 -0.83 -3.51
CA ALA A 49 3.58 -1.13 -2.54
C ALA A 49 4.96 -0.67 -3.03
N ILE A 50 5.23 -0.76 -4.33
CA ILE A 50 6.50 -0.30 -4.93
C ILE A 50 6.52 1.23 -5.09
N VAL A 51 5.40 1.83 -5.50
CA VAL A 51 5.33 3.26 -5.83
C VAL A 51 5.19 4.15 -4.60
N ILE A 52 4.62 3.66 -3.50
CA ILE A 52 4.58 4.39 -2.23
C ILE A 52 5.92 4.16 -1.53
N PRO A 53 6.84 5.14 -1.49
CA PRO A 53 8.06 4.99 -0.73
C PRO A 53 7.63 4.97 0.74
N SER A 54 7.83 3.85 1.42
CA SER A 54 7.69 3.76 2.88
C SER A 54 8.71 4.67 3.53
N GLN A 55 8.30 5.92 3.76
CA GLN A 55 8.67 6.81 4.85
C GLN A 55 9.95 6.52 5.65
N SER A 56 11.10 6.33 4.99
CA SER A 56 12.42 6.39 5.64
C SER A 56 12.75 7.83 6.13
N ARG A 57 11.90 8.81 5.80
CA ARG A 57 12.04 10.22 6.19
C ARG A 57 11.60 10.54 7.63
N ALA A 58 10.75 9.72 8.25
CA ALA A 58 10.34 9.96 9.63
C ALA A 58 11.46 9.57 10.63
N ASN A 59 12.21 8.50 10.33
CA ASN A 59 13.30 8.04 11.19
C ASN A 59 14.54 8.96 11.11
N SER A 60 14.86 9.44 9.91
CA SER A 60 15.98 10.37 9.72
C SER A 60 15.76 11.71 10.43
N GLN A 61 14.53 12.23 10.46
CA GLN A 61 14.22 13.47 11.20
C GLN A 61 14.35 13.30 12.72
N ILE A 62 14.00 12.14 13.27
CA ILE A 62 14.18 11.86 14.71
C ILE A 62 15.68 11.70 15.03
N GLN A 63 16.44 11.02 14.17
CA GLN A 63 17.89 10.88 14.32
C GLN A 63 18.60 12.24 14.27
N ASP A 64 18.23 13.10 13.32
CA ASP A 64 18.83 14.44 13.16
C ASP A 64 18.56 15.35 14.36
N LEU A 65 17.36 15.23 14.96
CA LEU A 65 16.99 15.96 16.17
C LEU A 65 17.72 15.44 17.42
N LEU A 66 17.93 14.12 17.52
CA LEU A 66 18.75 13.54 18.59
C LEU A 66 20.23 13.96 18.46
N ASP A 67 20.80 13.89 17.26
CA ASP A 67 22.19 14.26 17.01
C ASP A 67 22.44 15.75 17.22
N SER A 68 21.48 16.59 16.80
CA SER A 68 21.53 18.04 17.05
C SER A 68 21.38 18.39 18.54
N GLY A 69 20.56 17.63 19.28
CA GLY A 69 20.39 17.78 20.72
C GLY A 69 21.64 17.38 21.51
N LEU A 70 22.34 16.32 21.09
CA LEU A 70 23.59 15.87 21.70
C LEU A 70 24.75 16.83 21.42
N LYS A 71 24.82 17.41 20.21
CA LYS A 71 25.92 18.30 19.80
C LYS A 71 25.87 19.70 20.42
N ASN A 72 24.69 20.17 20.83
CA ASN A 72 24.52 21.45 21.54
C ASN A 72 24.60 21.32 23.07
N GLY A 73 24.73 20.10 23.60
CA GLY A 73 24.79 19.80 25.05
C GLY A 73 26.18 19.50 25.60
N SER A 74 27.23 19.50 24.76
CA SER A 74 28.64 19.31 25.11
C SER A 74 29.43 20.58 24.93
#